data_AF-A0A959MJW7-F1
#
_entry.id   AF-A0A959MJW7-F1
#
_cell.length_a   1.000
_cell.length_b   1.000
_cell.length_c   1.000
_cell.angle_alpha   90.00
_cell.angle_beta   90.00
_cell.angle_gamma   90.00
#
_symmetry.space_group_name_H-M   'P 1'
#
loop_
_entity.id
_entity.type
_entity.pdbx_description
1 polymer ?
#
loop_
_entity_poly.entity_id
_entity_poly.type
_entity_poly.pdbx_seq_one_letter_code
_entity_poly.pdbx_strand_id
1 'polypeptide(L)'
;MTYLEFHLIFNLPLLLLLLFFTRKKLSRGYLKWVAVVCLIVLTFTFPWDSWAVAKGIWGFGEERVLFKVGNLPFEEVLFFLLETIAVALLVILFLPKRGGEEG
;
A
#
# COMPACT_ATOMS: atom_id res chain seq x y z
N MET A 1 -16.03 -7.12 11.99
CA MET A 1 -15.09 -6.25 11.29
C MET A 1 -14.63 -6.93 10.01
N THR A 2 -15.27 -6.62 8.89
CA THR A 2 -14.80 -7.06 7.56
C THR A 2 -13.38 -6.52 7.30
N TYR A 3 -12.64 -7.12 6.38
CA TYR A 3 -11.32 -6.61 6.01
C TYR A 3 -11.42 -5.18 5.45
N LEU A 4 -12.50 -4.86 4.74
CA LEU A 4 -12.78 -3.50 4.29
C LEU A 4 -13.00 -2.52 5.45
N GLU A 5 -13.80 -2.89 6.46
CA GLU A 5 -14.02 -2.05 7.65
C GLU A 5 -12.70 -1.75 8.37
N PHE A 6 -11.80 -2.73 8.46
CA PHE A 6 -10.47 -2.53 9.03
C PHE A 6 -9.67 -1.48 8.24
N HIS A 7 -9.65 -1.56 6.90
CA HIS A 7 -8.98 -0.55 6.10
C HIS A 7 -9.58 0.84 6.27
N LEU A 8 -10.90 0.95 6.31
CA LEU A 8 -11.59 2.24 6.46
C LEU A 8 -11.34 2.89 7.83
N ILE A 9 -11.24 2.09 8.89
CA ILE A 9 -11.06 2.60 10.26
C ILE A 9 -9.59 2.90 10.57
N PHE A 10 -8.66 2.06 10.12
CA PHE A 10 -7.25 2.16 10.51
C PHE A 10 -6.37 2.74 9.41
N ASN A 11 -6.48 2.22 8.18
CA ASN A 11 -5.59 2.60 7.09
C ASN A 11 -5.95 3.94 6.46
N LEU A 12 -7.23 4.17 6.21
CA LEU A 12 -7.69 5.37 5.51
C LEU A 12 -7.41 6.66 6.31
N PRO A 13 -7.67 6.75 7.63
CA PRO A 13 -7.36 7.96 8.40
C PRO A 13 -5.86 8.24 8.44
N LEU A 14 -5.03 7.20 8.60
CA LEU A 14 -3.57 7.31 8.57
C LEU A 14 -3.10 7.83 7.21
N LEU A 15 -3.60 7.27 6.11
CA LEU A 15 -3.24 7.70 4.76
C LEU A 15 -3.65 9.14 4.47
N LEU A 16 -4.85 9.54 4.87
CA LEU A 16 -5.33 10.92 4.70
C LEU A 16 -4.46 11.90 5.50
N LEU A 17 -4.07 11.52 6.72
CA LEU A 17 -3.18 12.32 7.56
C LEU A 17 -1.79 12.47 6.92
N LEU A 18 -1.20 11.35 6.45
CA LEU A 18 0.10 11.35 5.79
C LEU A 18 0.07 12.16 4.50
N LEU A 19 -0.99 12.02 3.69
CA LEU A 19 -1.19 12.78 2.46
C LEU A 19 -1.31 14.28 2.78
N PHE A 20 -2.05 14.64 3.82
CA PHE A 20 -2.20 16.04 4.25
C PHE A 20 -0.85 16.68 4.62
N PHE A 21 0.02 15.95 5.31
CA PHE A 21 1.36 16.46 5.69
C PHE A 21 2.35 16.45 4.52
N THR A 22 2.26 15.49 3.62
CA THR A 22 3.18 15.35 2.47
C THR A 22 2.76 16.12 1.23
N ARG A 23 1.51 16.63 1.15
CA ARG A 23 0.95 17.29 -0.05
C ARG A 23 1.84 18.37 -0.66
N LYS A 24 2.58 19.14 0.14
CA LYS A 24 3.47 20.20 -0.35
C LYS A 24 4.80 19.69 -0.92
N LYS A 25 5.20 18.45 -0.58
CA LYS A 25 6.41 17.79 -1.07
C LYS A 25 6.13 16.85 -2.24
N LEU A 26 4.87 16.42 -2.43
CA LEU A 26 4.50 15.53 -3.52
C LEU A 26 4.74 16.19 -4.87
N SER A 27 5.57 15.53 -5.67
CA SER A 27 5.90 15.91 -7.04
C SER A 27 5.54 14.78 -7.99
N ARG A 28 5.45 15.06 -9.29
CA ARG A 28 5.26 14.02 -10.31
C ARG A 28 6.36 12.95 -10.26
N GLY A 29 7.59 13.32 -9.87
CA GLY A 29 8.68 12.38 -9.68
C GLY A 29 8.42 11.41 -8.53
N TYR A 30 7.98 11.92 -7.38
CA TYR A 30 7.61 11.07 -6.24
C TYR A 30 6.40 10.19 -6.55
N LEU A 31 5.37 10.70 -7.23
CA LEU A 31 4.22 9.88 -7.63
C LEU A 31 4.62 8.73 -8.55
N LYS A 32 5.50 8.97 -9.52
CA LYS A 32 6.06 7.91 -10.37
C LYS A 32 6.86 6.89 -9.55
N TRP A 33 7.69 7.37 -8.62
CA TRP A 33 8.45 6.49 -7.74
C TRP A 33 7.55 5.61 -6.88
N VAL A 34 6.52 6.17 -6.23
CA VAL A 34 5.51 5.42 -5.46
C VAL A 34 4.83 4.38 -6.34
N ALA A 35 4.41 4.75 -7.55
CA ALA A 35 3.76 3.81 -8.47
C ALA A 35 4.67 2.64 -8.86
N VAL A 36 5.96 2.89 -9.10
CA VAL A 36 6.95 1.84 -9.38
C VAL A 36 7.14 0.95 -8.17
N VAL A 37 7.24 1.50 -6.96
CA VAL A 37 7.36 0.71 -5.73
C VAL A 37 6.12 -0.16 -5.51
N CYS A 38 4.91 0.37 -5.70
CA CYS A 38 3.68 -0.42 -5.64
C CYS A 38 3.68 -1.57 -6.65
N LEU A 39 4.15 -1.33 -7.88
CA LEU A 39 4.27 -2.39 -8.88
C LEU A 39 5.27 -3.46 -8.45
N ILE A 40 6.43 -3.07 -7.94
CA ILE A 40 7.44 -4.00 -7.42
C ILE A 40 6.85 -4.84 -6.28
N VAL A 41 6.22 -4.20 -5.30
CA VAL A 41 5.58 -4.90 -4.18
C VAL A 41 4.55 -5.89 -4.69
N LEU A 42 3.61 -5.47 -5.53
CA LEU A 42 2.60 -6.38 -6.08
C LEU A 42 3.22 -7.55 -6.84
N THR A 43 4.14 -7.31 -7.76
CA THR A 43 4.76 -8.37 -8.56
C THR A 43 5.61 -9.33 -7.74
N PHE A 44 6.16 -8.85 -6.62
CA PHE A 44 6.98 -9.67 -5.74
C PHE A 44 6.14 -10.41 -4.70
N THR A 45 5.31 -9.72 -3.92
CA THR A 45 4.59 -10.33 -2.79
C THR A 45 3.42 -11.19 -3.24
N PHE A 46 2.64 -10.73 -4.22
CA PHE A 46 1.40 -11.40 -4.63
C PHE A 46 1.62 -12.87 -5.03
N PRO A 47 2.64 -13.24 -5.83
CA PRO A 47 2.84 -14.64 -6.20
C PRO A 47 3.20 -15.54 -5.01
N TRP A 48 4.11 -15.09 -4.14
CA TRP A 48 4.52 -15.87 -2.95
C TRP A 48 3.37 -16.08 -2.00
N ASP A 49 2.60 -15.02 -1.78
CA ASP A 49 1.50 -15.01 -0.84
C ASP A 49 0.33 -15.87 -1.34
N SER A 50 -0.04 -15.71 -2.61
CA SER A 50 -1.01 -16.55 -3.31
C SER A 50 -0.59 -18.03 -3.31
N TRP A 51 0.70 -18.32 -3.46
CA TRP A 51 1.22 -19.69 -3.38
C TRP A 51 1.12 -20.27 -1.97
N ALA A 52 1.45 -19.49 -0.93
CA ALA A 52 1.38 -19.93 0.46
C ALA A 52 -0.05 -20.29 0.86
N VAL A 53 -1.03 -19.49 0.42
CA VAL A 53 -2.45 -19.76 0.61
C VAL A 53 -2.90 -21.01 -0.14
N ALA A 54 -2.47 -21.18 -1.39
CA ALA A 54 -2.77 -22.39 -2.16
C ALA A 54 -2.18 -23.66 -1.54
N LYS A 55 -1.09 -23.54 -0.78
CA LYS A 55 -0.47 -24.63 -0.02
C LYS A 55 -1.05 -24.84 1.37
N GLY A 56 -2.01 -24.02 1.78
CA GLY A 56 -2.60 -24.08 3.12
C GLY A 56 -1.62 -23.75 4.23
N ILE A 57 -0.51 -23.06 3.92
CA ILE A 57 0.44 -22.57 4.92
C ILE A 57 -0.26 -21.55 5.84
N TRP A 58 -1.12 -20.74 5.25
CA TRP A 58 -2.03 -19.83 5.95
C TRP A 58 -3.25 -19.52 5.08
N GLY A 59 -4.24 -18.80 5.60
CA GLY A 59 -5.47 -18.52 4.85
C GLY A 59 -6.34 -17.45 5.48
N PHE A 60 -7.46 -17.18 4.81
CA PHE A 60 -8.41 -16.11 5.16
C PHE A 60 -9.77 -16.69 5.52
N GLY A 61 -10.47 -16.05 6.46
CA GLY A 61 -11.86 -16.42 6.77
C GLY A 61 -12.78 -16.07 5.61
N GLU A 62 -13.49 -17.07 5.07
CA GLU A 62 -14.29 -16.93 3.84
C GLU A 62 -15.45 -15.94 3.95
N GLU A 63 -15.93 -15.63 5.17
CA GLU A 63 -17.10 -14.77 5.37
C GLU A 63 -16.84 -13.25 5.24
N ARG A 64 -15.64 -12.82 4.84
CA ARG A 64 -15.26 -11.40 4.84
C ARG A 64 -14.55 -10.92 3.58
N VAL A 65 -14.67 -11.66 2.49
CA VAL A 65 -13.98 -11.40 1.22
C VAL A 65 -14.97 -10.93 0.16
N LEU A 66 -14.75 -9.76 -0.44
CA LEU A 66 -15.53 -9.22 -1.56
C LEU A 66 -15.40 -10.09 -2.81
N PHE A 67 -14.16 -10.33 -3.24
CA PHE A 67 -13.79 -11.24 -4.32
C PHE A 67 -12.31 -11.62 -4.18
N LYS A 68 -11.90 -12.71 -4.85
CA LYS A 68 -10.50 -13.15 -4.87
C LYS A 68 -9.80 -12.72 -6.15
N VAL A 69 -8.54 -12.32 -6.03
CA VAL A 69 -7.59 -12.15 -7.15
C VAL A 69 -6.61 -13.32 -7.03
N GLY A 70 -6.69 -14.29 -7.93
CA GLY A 70 -5.98 -15.56 -7.77
C GLY A 70 -6.46 -16.29 -6.51
N ASN A 71 -5.53 -16.60 -5.60
CA ASN A 71 -5.84 -17.24 -4.31
C ASN A 71 -6.06 -16.25 -3.16
N LEU A 72 -5.80 -14.95 -3.38
CA LEU A 72 -5.86 -13.92 -2.34
C LEU A 72 -7.17 -13.14 -2.37
N PRO A 73 -7.72 -12.72 -1.22
CA PRO A 73 -8.75 -11.69 -1.15
C PRO A 73 -8.31 -10.39 -1.82
N PHE A 74 -9.24 -9.69 -2.46
CA PHE A 74 -8.99 -8.34 -2.98
C PHE A 74 -8.49 -7.38 -1.90
N GLU A 75 -8.99 -7.54 -0.68
CA GLU A 75 -8.61 -6.75 0.47
C GLU A 75 -7.13 -6.92 0.83
N GLU A 76 -6.54 -8.10 0.58
CA GLU A 76 -5.12 -8.32 0.79
C GLU A 76 -4.27 -7.56 -0.25
N VAL A 77 -4.72 -7.54 -1.50
CA VAL A 77 -4.09 -6.71 -2.54
C VAL A 77 -4.18 -5.23 -2.18
N LEU A 78 -5.33 -4.80 -1.64
CA LEU A 78 -5.52 -3.44 -1.16
C LEU A 78 -4.60 -3.15 0.03
N PHE A 79 -4.44 -4.07 0.98
CA PHE A 79 -3.53 -3.96 2.10
C PHE A 79 -2.10 -3.68 1.64
N PHE A 80 -1.57 -4.49 0.72
CA PHE A 80 -0.23 -4.29 0.15
C PHE A 80 -0.03 -2.89 -0.40
N LEU A 81 -1.03 -2.38 -1.13
CA LEU A 81 -0.97 -1.05 -1.73
C LEU A 81 -1.07 0.06 -0.69
N LEU A 82 -2.02 -0.02 0.25
CA LEU A 82 -2.23 1.01 1.27
C LEU A 82 -1.00 1.14 2.18
N GLU A 83 -0.43 0.03 2.64
CA GLU A 83 0.78 0.04 3.47
C GLU A 83 1.99 0.56 2.70
N THR A 84 2.16 0.13 1.45
CA THR A 84 3.27 0.62 0.60
C THR A 84 3.18 2.14 0.41
N ILE A 85 1.98 2.66 0.13
CA ILE A 85 1.76 4.10 -0.01
C ILE A 85 1.99 4.82 1.32
N ALA A 86 1.50 4.29 2.43
CA ALA A 86 1.69 4.90 3.75
C ALA A 86 3.18 5.05 4.10
N VAL A 87 3.95 3.97 3.94
CA VAL A 87 5.41 3.99 4.17
C VAL A 87 6.09 4.94 3.19
N ALA A 88 5.71 4.93 1.91
CA ALA A 88 6.28 5.82 0.91
C ALA A 88 6.01 7.31 1.21
N LEU A 89 4.79 7.66 1.63
CA LEU A 89 4.44 9.00 2.07
C LEU A 89 5.25 9.38 3.33
N LEU A 90 5.39 8.47 4.30
CA LEU A 90 6.22 8.70 5.49
C LEU A 90 7.67 9.01 5.10
N VAL A 91 8.26 8.23 4.19
CA VAL A 91 9.61 8.49 3.66
C VAL A 91 9.69 9.87 3.01
N ILE A 92 8.75 10.22 2.13
CA ILE A 92 8.71 11.55 1.48
C ILE A 92 8.57 12.69 2.50
N LEU A 93 7.83 12.47 3.58
CA LEU A 93 7.68 13.44 4.66
C LEU A 93 9.02 13.78 5.30
N PHE A 94 9.86 12.77 5.54
CA PHE A 94 11.17 12.93 6.18
C PHE A 94 12.32 13.23 5.22
N LEU A 95 12.15 13.03 3.91
CA LEU A 95 13.17 13.43 2.94
C LEU A 95 13.46 14.94 3.05
N PRO A 96 14.74 15.35 2.99
CA PRO A 96 15.12 16.76 2.90
C PRO A 96 14.40 17.40 1.71
N LYS A 97 14.02 18.69 1.84
CA LYS A 97 13.64 19.44 0.66
C LYS A 97 14.83 19.39 -0.29
N ARG A 98 14.60 18.90 -1.51
CA ARG A 98 15.61 18.98 -2.57
C ARG A 98 16.03 20.44 -2.66
N GLY A 99 17.26 20.74 -2.25
CA GLY A 99 17.82 22.08 -2.32
C GLY A 99 17.59 22.61 -3.73
N GLY A 100 17.11 23.85 -3.84
CA GLY A 100 17.17 24.54 -5.10
C GLY A 100 18.61 24.45 -5.61
N GLU A 101 18.76 24.17 -6.89
CA GLU A 101 19.97 24.56 -7.60
C GLU A 101 20.10 26.07 -7.39
N GLU A 102 20.88 26.48 -6.39
CA GLU A 102 21.51 27.79 -6.38
C GLU A 102 22.70 27.68 -7.33
N GLY A 103 22.57 28.29 -8.51
CA GLY A 103 23.59 28.35 -9.55
C GLY A 103 23.00 28.48 -10.94
#